data_AF-A0A0C2G1D7-F1
#
_entry.id   AF-A0A0C2G1D7-F1
#
_cell.length_a   1.000
_cell.length_b   1.000
_cell.length_c   1.000
_cell.angle_alpha   90.00
_cell.angle_beta   90.00
_cell.angle_gamma   90.00
#
_symmetry.space_group_name_H-M   'P 1'
#
loop_
_entity.id
_entity.type
_entity.pdbx_description
1 polymer ?
#
loop_
_entity_poly.entity_id
_entity_poly.type
_entity_poly.pdbx_seq_one_letter_code
_entity_poly.pdbx_strand_id
1 'polypeptide(L)'
;MDILFAVSTTKVSKSTFDKILQAISNFADEVDLSPDVTRIGLVYGSKDVVVPLPLGGYQEKEHMRDEIRRIEFSDDGSQDYISLYGPAKQQFVMFPRADSTKIAIFFIHDEISSHAKFNIKGID
;
A
#
# COMPACT_ATOMS: atom_id res chain seq x y z
N MET A 1 4.09 -4.57 13.81
CA MET A 1 2.99 -4.59 12.83
C MET A 1 3.47 -4.16 11.45
N ASP A 2 3.01 -4.83 10.41
CA ASP A 2 3.30 -4.49 9.01
C ASP A 2 2.00 -4.03 8.33
N ILE A 3 2.03 -2.82 7.78
CA ILE A 3 0.88 -2.22 7.10
C ILE A 3 1.26 -1.98 5.65
N LEU A 4 0.43 -2.49 4.74
CA LEU A 4 0.59 -2.23 3.32
C LEU A 4 -0.63 -1.48 2.80
N PHE A 5 -0.39 -0.32 2.18
CA PHE A 5 -1.40 0.41 1.45
C PHE A 5 -1.38 0.00 -0.02
N ALA A 6 -2.54 -0.36 -0.56
CA ALA A 6 -2.72 -0.73 -1.94
C ALA A 6 -3.76 0.20 -2.58
N VAL A 7 -3.33 1.05 -3.51
CA VAL A 7 -4.17 2.10 -4.12
C VAL A 7 -4.46 1.76 -5.57
N SER A 8 -5.71 1.40 -5.88
CA SER A 8 -6.12 1.27 -7.28
C SER A 8 -6.20 2.64 -7.91
N THR A 9 -5.59 2.81 -9.09
CA THR A 9 -5.65 4.07 -9.85
C THR A 9 -6.76 4.08 -10.90
N THR A 10 -7.58 3.02 -10.96
CA THR A 10 -8.69 2.89 -11.92
C THR A 10 -9.72 3.99 -11.67
N LYS A 11 -9.97 4.86 -12.65
CA LYS A 11 -10.88 6.01 -12.53
C LYS A 11 -10.57 6.96 -11.36
N VAL A 12 -9.31 7.01 -10.89
CA VAL A 12 -8.91 7.89 -9.79
C VAL A 12 -8.27 9.15 -10.35
N SER A 13 -8.87 10.31 -10.06
CA SER A 13 -8.27 11.60 -10.42
C SER A 13 -6.97 11.85 -9.66
N LYS A 14 -6.05 12.64 -10.23
CA LYS A 14 -4.83 13.07 -9.54
C LYS A 14 -5.11 13.68 -8.16
N SER A 15 -6.10 14.55 -8.04
CA SER A 15 -6.44 15.18 -6.75
C SER A 15 -6.89 14.17 -5.71
N THR A 16 -7.63 13.13 -6.11
CA THR A 16 -8.04 12.05 -5.20
C THR A 16 -6.82 11.23 -4.77
N PHE A 17 -5.94 10.89 -5.71
CA PHE A 17 -4.72 10.14 -5.42
C PHE A 17 -3.79 10.90 -4.46
N ASP A 18 -3.56 12.21 -4.70
CA ASP A 18 -2.76 13.06 -3.82
C ASP A 18 -3.31 13.10 -2.38
N LYS A 19 -4.64 13.13 -2.22
CA LYS A 19 -5.30 13.08 -0.90
C LYS A 19 -5.08 11.73 -0.20
N ILE A 20 -5.06 10.63 -0.94
CA ILE A 20 -4.74 9.30 -0.39
C ILE A 20 -3.30 9.27 0.11
N LEU A 21 -2.35 9.77 -0.69
CA LEU A 21 -0.94 9.87 -0.27
C LEU A 21 -0.75 10.74 0.98
N GLN A 22 -1.50 11.85 1.06
CA GLN A 22 -1.52 12.70 2.24
C GLN A 22 -2.08 11.96 3.46
N ALA A 23 -3.18 11.20 3.30
CA ALA A 23 -3.77 10.41 4.37
C ALA A 23 -2.79 9.33 4.89
N ILE A 24 -2.08 8.65 3.99
CA ILE A 24 -1.04 7.68 4.35
C ILE A 24 0.10 8.35 5.12
N SER A 25 0.56 9.51 4.65
CA SER A 25 1.62 10.27 5.32
C SER A 25 1.19 10.73 6.72
N ASN A 26 -0.04 11.21 6.88
CA ASN A 26 -0.58 11.62 8.17
C ASN A 26 -0.78 10.41 9.10
N PHE A 27 -1.23 9.27 8.58
CA PHE A 27 -1.31 8.04 9.37
C PHE A 27 0.06 7.60 9.87
N ALA A 28 1.08 7.65 9.00
CA ALA A 28 2.45 7.39 9.37
C ALA A 28 2.95 8.33 10.49
N ASP A 29 2.38 9.54 10.58
CA ASP A 29 2.66 10.49 11.66
C ASP A 29 2.20 10.02 13.04
N GLU A 30 1.11 9.27 13.09
CA GLU A 30 0.45 8.82 14.33
C GLU A 30 0.96 7.46 14.85
N VAL A 31 1.82 6.76 14.10
CA VAL A 31 2.35 5.44 14.48
C VAL A 31 3.85 5.47 14.74
N ASP A 32 4.29 4.56 15.62
CA ASP A 32 5.71 4.34 15.92
C ASP A 32 6.38 3.54 14.79
N LEU A 33 6.94 4.28 13.82
CA LEU A 33 7.64 3.72 12.68
C LEU A 33 9.08 3.35 13.05
N SER A 34 9.37 2.06 12.99
CA SER A 34 10.72 1.53 13.09
C SER A 34 10.78 0.13 12.46
N PRO A 35 11.98 -0.34 12.07
CA PRO A 35 12.15 -1.69 11.51
C PRO A 35 11.56 -2.80 12.41
N ASP A 36 11.58 -2.58 13.73
CA ASP A 36 11.17 -3.57 14.73
C ASP A 36 9.74 -3.36 15.24
N VAL A 37 9.18 -2.14 15.17
CA VAL A 37 7.83 -1.82 15.64
C VAL A 37 6.82 -1.83 14.49
N THR A 38 6.67 -0.71 13.77
CA THR A 38 5.73 -0.60 12.64
C THR A 38 6.46 -0.33 11.33
N ARG A 39 6.18 -1.18 10.33
CA ARG A 39 6.65 -1.01 8.95
C ARG A 39 5.48 -0.69 8.04
N ILE A 40 5.68 0.25 7.13
CA ILE A 40 4.71 0.63 6.11
C ILE A 40 5.25 0.25 4.73
N GLY A 41 4.37 -0.09 3.80
CA GLY A 41 4.67 -0.10 2.37
C GLY A 41 3.50 0.48 1.57
N LEU A 42 3.76 0.81 0.31
CA LEU A 42 2.77 1.35 -0.62
C LEU A 42 2.96 0.69 -1.99
N VAL A 43 1.85 0.22 -2.55
CA VAL A 43 1.73 -0.18 -3.96
C VAL A 43 0.55 0.55 -4.57
N TYR A 44 0.65 0.90 -5.85
CA TYR A 44 -0.48 1.48 -6.58
C TYR A 44 -0.51 1.03 -8.04
N GLY A 45 -1.67 1.11 -8.67
CA GLY A 45 -1.82 0.81 -10.09
C GLY A 45 -3.20 0.36 -10.52
N SER A 46 -3.39 0.29 -11.83
CA SER A 46 -4.62 -0.13 -12.51
C SER A 46 -4.33 -1.05 -13.71
N LYS A 47 -3.24 -0.76 -14.44
CA LYS A 47 -2.68 -1.57 -15.53
C LYS A 47 -1.29 -2.14 -15.23
N ASP A 48 -0.43 -1.31 -14.65
CA ASP A 48 0.89 -1.69 -14.17
C ASP A 48 0.96 -1.37 -12.68
N VAL A 49 1.63 -2.24 -11.91
CA VAL A 49 1.77 -2.08 -10.47
C VAL A 49 3.10 -1.43 -10.16
N VAL A 50 3.04 -0.29 -9.48
CA VAL A 50 4.21 0.45 -8.99
C VAL A 50 4.36 0.21 -7.50
N VAL A 51 5.60 -0.02 -7.07
CA VAL A 51 5.96 -0.18 -5.65
C VAL A 51 6.88 0.98 -5.26
N PRO A 52 6.33 2.19 -5.00
CA PRO A 52 7.16 3.34 -4.63
C PRO A 52 7.80 3.17 -3.25
N LEU A 53 7.15 2.44 -2.35
CA LEU A 53 7.66 2.22 -1.00
C LEU A 53 7.58 0.72 -0.67
N PRO A 54 8.67 -0.03 -0.87
CA PRO A 54 8.74 -1.41 -0.41
C PRO A 54 8.48 -1.49 1.11
N LEU A 55 7.89 -2.58 1.57
CA LEU A 55 7.54 -2.74 2.98
C LEU A 55 8.77 -2.62 3.90
N GLY A 56 8.84 -1.54 4.68
CA GLY A 56 9.99 -1.23 5.54
C GLY A 56 11.25 -0.80 4.78
N GLY A 57 11.15 -0.46 3.50
CA GLY A 57 12.24 -0.04 2.62
C GLY A 57 12.73 1.40 2.83
N TYR A 58 12.69 1.91 4.07
CA TYR A 58 13.11 3.26 4.43
C TYR A 58 13.89 3.22 5.75
N GLN A 59 14.79 4.19 5.95
CA GLN A 59 15.64 4.25 7.14
C GLN A 59 14.95 4.93 8.32
N GLU A 60 14.19 5.98 8.02
CA GLU A 60 13.50 6.81 9.00
C GLU A 60 12.23 7.40 8.40
N LYS A 61 11.41 8.00 9.26
CA LYS A 61 10.13 8.57 8.89
C LYS A 61 10.25 9.65 7.81
N GLU A 62 11.27 10.49 7.86
CA GLU A 62 11.46 11.53 6.84
C GLU A 62 11.78 10.95 5.46
N HIS A 63 12.65 9.93 5.39
CA HIS A 63 12.92 9.23 4.14
C HIS A 63 11.64 8.61 3.55
N MET A 64 10.79 8.00 4.37
CA MET A 64 9.49 7.50 3.93
C MET A 64 8.60 8.62 3.36
N ARG A 65 8.56 9.79 4.01
CA ARG A 65 7.80 10.96 3.50
C ARG A 65 8.33 11.42 2.15
N ASP A 66 9.64 11.45 1.99
CA ASP A 66 10.27 11.87 0.74
C ASP A 66 9.94 10.91 -0.40
N GLU A 67 9.95 9.60 -0.16
CA GLU A 67 9.51 8.61 -1.14
C GLU A 67 8.05 8.82 -1.53
N ILE A 68 7.16 9.11 -0.57
CA ILE A 68 5.75 9.42 -0.88
C ILE A 68 5.61 10.73 -1.66
N ARG A 69 6.36 11.78 -1.29
CA ARG A 69 6.33 13.10 -1.97
C ARG A 69 6.84 13.03 -3.41
N ARG A 70 7.74 12.08 -3.73
CA ARG A 70 8.29 11.87 -5.08
C ARG A 70 7.32 11.14 -6.02
N ILE A 71 6.21 10.63 -5.52
CA ILE A 71 5.24 9.92 -6.36
C ILE A 71 4.53 10.92 -7.28
N GLU A 72 4.82 10.81 -8.56
CA GLU A 72 4.11 11.54 -9.61
C GLU A 72 3.08 10.63 -10.26
N PHE A 73 1.80 10.92 -10.00
CA PHE A 73 0.70 10.23 -10.66
C PHE A 73 0.03 11.16 -11.68
N SER A 74 -0.10 10.64 -12.90
CA SER A 74 -0.91 11.23 -13.97
C SER A 74 -2.03 10.25 -14.28
N ASP A 75 -3.26 10.73 -14.21
CA ASP A 75 -4.43 9.98 -14.67
C ASP A 75 -4.39 9.90 -16.20
N ASP A 76 -4.37 8.67 -16.74
CA ASP A 76 -4.37 8.39 -18.17
C ASP A 76 -5.78 8.11 -18.73
N GLY A 77 -6.81 8.19 -17.88
CA GLY A 77 -8.20 7.88 -18.22
C GLY A 77 -8.50 6.39 -18.39
N SER A 78 -7.51 5.52 -18.10
CA SER A 78 -7.65 4.08 -18.29
C SER A 78 -8.73 3.47 -17.41
N GLN A 79 -9.41 2.49 -18.00
CA GLN A 79 -10.43 1.67 -17.34
C GLN A 79 -9.89 0.28 -16.98
N ASP A 80 -8.61 0.02 -17.28
CA ASP A 80 -7.95 -1.24 -16.97
C ASP A 80 -7.96 -1.46 -15.46
N TYR A 81 -8.17 -2.71 -15.05
CA TYR A 81 -8.16 -3.10 -13.65
C TYR A 81 -7.34 -4.37 -13.46
N ILE A 82 -6.42 -4.32 -12.51
CA ILE A 82 -5.71 -5.48 -11.98
C ILE A 82 -5.94 -5.55 -10.48
N SER A 83 -6.15 -6.76 -9.97
CA SER A 83 -6.23 -6.99 -8.53
C SER A 83 -4.90 -6.67 -7.86
N LEU A 84 -4.89 -5.72 -6.93
CA LEU A 84 -3.72 -5.41 -6.12
C LEU A 84 -3.46 -6.44 -5.01
N TYR A 85 -4.32 -7.45 -4.83
CA TYR A 85 -4.15 -8.46 -3.79
C TYR A 85 -2.85 -9.26 -3.94
N GLY A 86 -2.53 -9.71 -5.16
CA GLY A 86 -1.30 -10.46 -5.45
C GLY A 86 -0.04 -9.68 -5.13
N PRO A 87 0.15 -8.48 -5.72
CA PRO A 87 1.27 -7.60 -5.40
C PRO A 87 1.36 -7.25 -3.91
N ALA A 88 0.21 -7.05 -3.26
CA ALA A 88 0.17 -6.74 -1.85
C ALA A 88 0.65 -7.92 -0.98
N LYS A 89 0.15 -9.12 -1.26
CA LYS A 89 0.61 -10.35 -0.61
C LYS A 89 2.10 -10.58 -0.82
N GLN A 90 2.60 -10.29 -2.03
CA GLN A 90 4.01 -10.45 -2.37
C GLN A 90 4.94 -9.59 -1.50
N GLN A 91 4.53 -8.39 -1.08
CA GLN A 91 5.34 -7.58 -0.16
C GLN A 91 5.58 -8.29 1.18
N PHE A 92 4.56 -8.95 1.75
CA PHE A 92 4.73 -9.70 3.00
C PHE A 92 5.61 -10.95 2.84
N VAL A 93 5.63 -11.54 1.64
CA VAL A 93 6.47 -12.69 1.31
C VAL A 93 7.93 -12.25 1.11
N MET A 94 8.15 -11.14 0.40
CA MET A 94 9.49 -10.61 0.13
C MET A 94 10.17 -9.99 1.35
N PHE A 95 9.37 -9.44 2.28
CA PHE A 95 9.86 -8.79 3.50
C PHE A 95 9.30 -9.48 4.75
N PRO A 96 9.63 -10.77 4.97
CA PRO A 96 9.05 -11.56 6.03
C PRO A 96 9.41 -10.99 7.41
N ARG A 97 8.46 -11.10 8.35
CA ARG A 97 8.66 -10.85 9.78
C ARG A 97 7.69 -11.74 10.54
N ALA A 98 8.23 -12.73 11.25
CA ALA A 98 7.44 -13.84 11.80
C ALA A 98 6.39 -13.34 12.80
N ASP A 99 6.79 -12.49 13.73
CA ASP A 99 5.95 -12.04 14.86
C ASP A 99 5.13 -10.78 14.57
N SER A 100 5.06 -10.35 13.31
CA SER A 100 4.29 -9.16 12.94
C SER A 100 2.86 -9.49 12.51
N THR A 101 1.89 -8.79 13.11
CA THR A 101 0.55 -8.62 12.52
C THR A 101 0.68 -8.00 11.13
N LYS A 102 0.02 -8.58 10.13
CA LYS A 102 0.04 -8.15 8.72
C LYS A 102 -1.31 -7.57 8.34
N ILE A 103 -1.33 -6.31 7.92
CA ILE A 103 -2.55 -5.58 7.55
C ILE A 103 -2.36 -5.03 6.15
N ALA A 104 -3.31 -5.30 5.25
CA ALA A 104 -3.39 -4.66 3.94
C ALA A 104 -4.64 -3.80 3.85
N ILE A 105 -4.47 -2.52 3.50
CA ILE A 105 -5.55 -1.54 3.34
C ILE A 105 -5.66 -1.23 1.85
N PHE A 106 -6.83 -1.53 1.28
CA PHE A 106 -7.10 -1.34 -0.14
C PHE A 106 -7.96 -0.10 -0.36
N PHE A 107 -7.45 0.84 -1.15
CA PHE A 107 -8.24 1.94 -1.71
C PHE A 107 -8.64 1.55 -3.12
N ILE A 108 -9.89 1.11 -3.30
CA ILE A 108 -10.42 0.67 -4.60
C ILE A 108 -11.62 1.52 -4.98
N HIS A 109 -11.69 1.92 -6.25
CA HIS A 109 -12.87 2.56 -6.83
C HIS A 109 -13.81 1.48 -7.38
N ASP A 110 -14.40 0.71 -6.49
CA ASP A 110 -15.50 -0.21 -6.82
C ASP A 110 -16.40 -0.38 -5.59
N GLU A 111 -17.70 -0.64 -5.79
CA GLU A 111 -18.56 -1.09 -4.70
C GLU A 111 -17.92 -2.33 -4.08
N ILE A 112 -17.64 -2.29 -2.78
CA ILE A 112 -17.11 -3.46 -2.06
C ILE A 112 -18.21 -4.53 -2.07
N SER A 113 -18.27 -5.34 -3.12
CA SER A 113 -19.02 -6.59 -3.13
C SER A 113 -18.25 -7.58 -2.25
N SER A 114 -18.64 -7.63 -0.97
CA SER A 114 -17.96 -8.38 0.07
C SER A 114 -17.85 -9.88 -0.27
N HIS A 115 -16.71 -10.33 -0.80
CA HIS A 115 -16.37 -11.76 -0.89
C HIS A 115 -14.90 -12.08 -0.57
N ALA A 116 -14.14 -11.17 0.04
CA ALA A 116 -12.82 -11.53 0.56
C ALA A 116 -12.94 -12.10 1.99
N LYS A 117 -13.27 -13.40 2.09
CA LYS A 117 -13.00 -14.16 3.32
C LYS A 117 -11.51 -14.44 3.39
N PHE A 118 -10.80 -13.66 4.20
CA PHE A 118 -9.37 -13.88 4.47
C PHE A 118 -9.20 -15.12 5.34
N ASN A 119 -8.83 -16.23 4.72
CA ASN A 119 -8.37 -17.42 5.44
C ASN A 119 -6.84 -17.44 5.40
N ILE A 120 -6.19 -17.04 6.49
CA ILE A 120 -4.75 -17.20 6.65
C ILE A 120 -4.52 -18.67 7.05
N LYS A 121 -4.53 -19.58 6.08
CA LYS A 121 -3.96 -20.91 6.24
C LYS A 121 -2.70 -20.99 5.40
N GLY A 122 -1.57 -21.30 6.05
CA GLY A 122 -0.29 -21.52 5.41
C GLY A 122 0.89 -20.91 6.15
N ILE A 123 1.05 -21.25 7.42
CA ILE A 123 2.37 -21.37 8.05
C ILE A 123 2.34 -22.74 8.71
N ASP A 124 2.72 -23.75 7.93
CA ASP A 124 3.34 -24.97 8.46
C ASP A 124 4.86 -24.79 8.29
#